data_AF-A0A2E1U6L7-F1
#
_entry.id   AF-A0A2E1U6L7-F1
#
_cell.length_a   1.000
_cell.length_b   1.000
_cell.length_c   1.000
_cell.angle_alpha   90.00
_cell.angle_beta   90.00
_cell.angle_gamma   90.00
#
_symmetry.space_group_name_H-M   'P 1'
#
loop_
_entity.id
_entity.type
_entity.pdbx_description
1 polymer ?
#
loop_
_entity_poly.entity_id
_entity_poly.type
_entity_poly.pdbx_seq_one_letter_code
_entity_poly.pdbx_strand_id
1 'polypeptide(L)'
;MGIQIRSLGVAPDLILSSDAVRAHATAELLGLGPVSSMSGLYLASSEQLHRVTQTLPRVKHVLMVAHNPGLSELLWKHAPQSGPLSPASGFQLTWAVEDWLLAGVEAPCAVHQFSDSGGSTF
;
A
#
# COMPACT_ATOMS: atom_id res chain seq x y z
N MET A 1 10.53 5.14 6.13
CA MET A 1 9.22 4.45 5.91
C MET A 1 8.72 3.51 7.02
N GLY A 2 9.40 2.43 7.44
CA GLY A 2 8.83 1.47 8.43
C GLY A 2 8.45 2.09 9.78
N ILE A 3 9.29 2.98 10.30
CA ILE A 3 9.01 3.79 11.49
C ILE A 3 7.79 4.71 11.28
N GLN A 4 7.67 5.33 10.10
CA GLN A 4 6.53 6.20 9.78
C GLN A 4 5.22 5.40 9.78
N ILE A 5 5.19 4.20 9.18
CA ILE A 5 4.00 3.33 9.20
C ILE A 5 3.61 3.00 10.64
N ARG A 6 4.58 2.63 11.50
CA ARG A 6 4.31 2.40 12.93
C ARG A 6 3.76 3.64 13.64
N SER A 7 4.25 4.84 13.28
CA SER A 7 3.79 6.09 13.88
C SER A 7 2.35 6.45 13.54
N LEU A 8 1.79 5.88 12.47
CA LEU A 8 0.36 6.00 12.14
C LEU A 8 -0.53 5.18 13.09
N GLY A 9 0.04 4.46 14.05
CA GLY A 9 -0.70 3.59 14.96
C GLY A 9 -1.26 2.34 14.28
N VAL A 10 -0.81 2.05 13.05
CA VAL A 10 -1.23 0.87 12.29
C VAL A 10 -0.15 -0.22 12.36
N ALA A 11 -0.57 -1.42 12.77
CA ALA A 11 0.22 -2.64 12.65
C ALA A 11 -0.45 -3.50 11.57
N PRO A 12 0.24 -3.79 10.45
CA PRO A 12 -0.30 -4.68 9.42
C PRO A 12 -0.56 -6.08 9.99
N ASP A 13 -1.76 -6.59 9.78
CA ASP A 13 -2.11 -7.99 10.07
C ASP A 13 -1.62 -8.91 8.95
N LEU A 14 -1.50 -8.35 7.74
CA LEU A 14 -1.06 -9.05 6.54
C LEU A 14 -0.14 -8.15 5.72
N ILE A 15 1.02 -8.68 5.32
CA ILE A 15 1.97 -8.02 4.44
C ILE A 15 2.10 -8.82 3.16
N LEU A 16 1.72 -8.20 2.04
CA LEU A 16 1.84 -8.75 0.70
C LEU A 16 2.89 -7.96 -0.06
N SER A 17 3.79 -8.67 -0.74
CA SER A 17 4.76 -8.05 -1.64
C SER A 17 4.67 -8.67 -3.02
N SER A 18 4.91 -7.86 -4.06
CA SER A 18 5.35 -8.41 -5.34
C SER A 18 6.57 -9.32 -5.14
N ASP A 19 6.64 -10.37 -5.94
CA ASP A 19 7.74 -11.34 -6.01
C ASP A 19 9.03 -10.77 -6.61
N ALA A 20 9.02 -9.53 -7.12
CA ALA A 20 10.24 -8.84 -7.52
C ALA A 20 11.18 -8.64 -6.31
N VAL A 21 12.45 -9.01 -6.48
CA VAL A 21 13.49 -8.94 -5.42
C VAL A 21 13.49 -7.61 -4.68
N ARG A 22 13.39 -6.47 -5.40
CA ARG A 22 13.39 -5.13 -4.79
C ARG A 22 12.14 -4.84 -3.94
N ALA A 23 10.97 -5.33 -4.37
CA ALA A 23 9.73 -5.16 -3.63
C ALA A 23 9.77 -6.00 -2.35
N HIS A 24 10.16 -7.28 -2.47
CA HIS A 24 10.25 -8.18 -1.34
C HIS A 24 11.27 -7.69 -0.30
N ALA A 25 12.47 -7.29 -0.75
CA ALA A 25 13.48 -6.71 0.13
C ALA A 25 12.99 -5.43 0.82
N THR A 26 12.22 -4.58 0.13
CA THR A 26 11.60 -3.40 0.76
C THR A 26 10.64 -3.83 1.86
N ALA A 27 9.75 -4.78 1.60
CA ALA A 27 8.79 -5.28 2.58
C ALA A 27 9.47 -5.86 3.82
N GLU A 28 10.54 -6.63 3.64
CA GLU A 28 11.34 -7.19 4.74
C GLU A 28 12.04 -6.08 5.56
N LEU A 29 12.65 -5.09 4.89
CA LEU A 29 13.34 -3.96 5.53
C LEU A 29 12.42 -3.07 6.36
N LEU A 30 11.11 -3.05 6.08
CA LEU A 30 10.15 -2.34 6.94
C LEU A 30 10.07 -2.96 8.33
N GLY A 31 10.39 -4.26 8.47
CA GLY A 31 10.42 -4.97 9.74
C GLY A 31 9.07 -4.97 10.46
N LEU A 32 7.96 -5.04 9.70
CA LEU A 32 6.60 -4.93 10.23
C LEU A 32 5.92 -6.28 10.49
N GLY A 33 6.54 -7.38 10.07
CA GLY A 33 6.01 -8.73 10.23
C GLY A 33 6.46 -9.65 9.09
N PRO A 34 5.95 -10.91 9.06
CA PRO A 34 6.20 -11.84 7.97
C PRO A 34 5.66 -11.33 6.64
N VAL A 35 6.44 -11.50 5.56
CA VAL A 35 6.09 -11.06 4.21
C VAL A 35 5.66 -12.25 3.36
N SER A 36 4.48 -12.16 2.75
CA SER A 36 4.01 -13.13 1.76
C SER A 36 4.20 -12.58 0.34
N SER A 37 4.87 -13.35 -0.52
CA SER A 37 5.01 -13.00 -1.93
C SER A 37 3.73 -13.31 -2.71
N MET A 38 3.31 -12.39 -3.56
CA MET A 38 2.16 -12.51 -4.44
C MET A 38 2.54 -12.00 -5.83
N SER A 39 2.68 -12.91 -6.79
CA SER A 39 3.04 -12.58 -8.18
C SER A 39 2.03 -11.64 -8.85
N GLY A 40 0.77 -11.71 -8.45
CA GLY A 40 -0.29 -10.80 -8.91
C GLY A 40 -0.08 -9.33 -8.56
N LEU A 41 0.91 -8.98 -7.73
CA LEU A 41 1.29 -7.59 -7.43
C LEU A 41 2.41 -7.07 -8.36
N TYR A 42 3.07 -7.92 -9.14
CA TYR A 42 4.13 -7.48 -10.04
C TYR A 42 3.55 -6.71 -11.23
N LEU A 43 3.90 -5.42 -11.33
CA LEU A 43 3.37 -4.49 -12.35
C LEU A 43 1.84 -4.50 -12.46
N ALA A 44 1.15 -4.78 -11.36
CA ALA A 44 -0.31 -4.78 -11.31
C ALA A 44 -0.85 -3.37 -11.60
N SER A 45 -1.87 -3.29 -12.46
CA SER A 45 -2.63 -2.06 -12.68
C SER A 45 -3.40 -1.66 -11.43
N SER A 46 -3.88 -0.40 -11.37
CA SER A 46 -4.79 0.06 -10.31
C SER A 46 -6.00 -0.87 -10.13
N GLU A 47 -6.58 -1.36 -11.23
CA GLU A 47 -7.71 -2.30 -11.18
C GLU A 47 -7.31 -3.68 -10.62
N GLN A 48 -6.13 -4.19 -10.98
CA GLN A 48 -5.65 -5.47 -10.45
C GLN A 48 -5.33 -5.36 -8.96
N LEU A 49 -4.66 -4.29 -8.51
CA LEU A 49 -4.43 -4.00 -7.10
C LEU A 49 -5.75 -3.93 -6.32
N HIS A 50 -6.75 -3.30 -6.94
CA HIS A 50 -8.09 -3.24 -6.38
C HIS A 50 -8.76 -4.62 -6.26
N ARG A 51 -8.66 -5.47 -7.29
CA ARG A 51 -9.17 -6.86 -7.21
C ARG A 51 -8.45 -7.68 -6.14
N VAL A 52 -7.16 -7.44 -5.89
CA VAL A 52 -6.45 -8.09 -4.79
C VAL A 52 -7.12 -7.79 -3.45
N THR A 53 -7.58 -6.55 -3.20
CA THR A 53 -8.26 -6.24 -1.93
C THR A 53 -9.50 -7.10 -1.73
N GLN A 54 -10.25 -7.37 -2.79
CA GLN A 54 -11.46 -8.20 -2.75
C GLN A 54 -11.19 -9.69 -2.43
N THR A 55 -9.93 -10.13 -2.48
CA THR A 55 -9.53 -11.50 -2.14
C THR A 55 -8.95 -11.63 -0.73
N LEU A 56 -8.85 -10.52 0.02
CA LEU A 56 -8.21 -10.51 1.32
C LEU A 56 -9.09 -11.20 2.39
N PRO A 57 -8.47 -11.88 3.36
CA PRO A 57 -9.19 -12.36 4.54
C PRO A 57 -9.72 -11.18 5.38
N ARG A 58 -10.58 -11.48 6.35
CA ARG A 58 -11.09 -10.49 7.32
C ARG A 58 -10.00 -10.07 8.31
N VAL A 59 -9.14 -9.18 7.86
CA VAL A 59 -8.06 -8.53 8.64
C VAL A 59 -8.20 -7.01 8.58
N LYS A 60 -7.69 -6.29 9.56
CA LYS A 60 -7.93 -4.85 9.73
C LYS A 60 -6.97 -3.99 8.91
N HIS A 61 -5.70 -4.35 8.86
CA HIS A 61 -4.68 -3.60 8.15
C HIS A 61 -3.90 -4.52 7.21
N VAL A 62 -3.86 -4.14 5.93
CA VAL A 62 -3.03 -4.83 4.93
C VAL A 62 -2.00 -3.86 4.38
N LEU A 63 -0.75 -4.29 4.36
CA LEU A 63 0.33 -3.60 3.69
C LEU A 63 0.60 -4.30 2.35
N MET A 64 0.52 -3.55 1.25
CA MET A 64 0.88 -4.03 -0.09
C MET A 64 2.14 -3.31 -0.57
N VAL A 65 3.18 -4.06 -0.93
CA VAL A 65 4.38 -3.53 -1.58
C VAL A 65 4.35 -3.92 -3.05
N ALA A 66 4.01 -2.95 -3.89
CA ALA A 66 3.81 -3.10 -5.32
C ALA A 66 4.59 -2.04 -6.11
N HIS A 67 4.27 -1.88 -7.40
CA HIS A 67 5.03 -1.05 -8.33
C HIS A 67 4.19 0.07 -8.93
N ASN A 68 4.87 1.13 -9.35
CA ASN A 68 4.31 2.09 -10.29
C ASN A 68 4.26 1.47 -11.71
N PRO A 69 3.33 1.91 -12.58
CA PRO A 69 2.39 3.02 -12.38
C PRO A 69 1.13 2.69 -11.57
N GLY A 70 0.81 1.41 -11.36
CA GLY A 70 -0.46 0.98 -10.76
C GLY A 70 -0.74 1.59 -9.37
N LEU A 71 0.29 1.71 -8.52
CA LEU A 71 0.15 2.39 -7.22
C LEU A 71 -0.21 3.88 -7.37
N SER A 72 0.46 4.61 -8.27
CA SER A 72 0.16 6.02 -8.55
C SER A 72 -1.26 6.19 -9.07
N GLU A 73 -1.68 5.34 -10.00
CA GLU A 73 -3.04 5.35 -10.55
C GLU A 73 -4.09 5.07 -9.47
N LEU A 74 -3.83 4.11 -8.56
CA LEU A 74 -4.71 3.81 -7.45
C LEU A 74 -4.81 4.99 -6.48
N LEU A 75 -3.70 5.63 -6.16
CA LEU A 75 -3.68 6.83 -5.33
C LEU A 75 -4.49 7.97 -6.00
N TRP A 76 -4.24 8.28 -7.27
CA TRP A 76 -4.94 9.35 -7.98
C TRP A 76 -6.42 9.10 -8.16
N LYS A 77 -6.85 7.84 -8.26
CA LYS A 77 -8.27 7.47 -8.28
C LYS A 77 -9.01 7.96 -7.01
N HIS A 78 -8.35 7.94 -5.86
CA HIS A 78 -8.94 8.31 -4.57
C HIS A 78 -8.52 9.69 -4.06
N ALA A 79 -7.42 10.24 -4.56
CA ALA A 79 -6.92 11.57 -4.25
C ALA A 79 -6.27 12.21 -5.50
N PRO A 80 -7.07 12.77 -6.44
CA PRO A 80 -6.55 13.30 -7.70
C PRO A 80 -5.53 14.44 -7.57
N GLN A 81 -5.51 15.12 -6.42
CA GLN A 81 -4.60 16.24 -6.12
C GLN A 81 -3.30 15.79 -5.42
N SER A 82 -3.08 14.49 -5.25
CA SER A 82 -1.88 13.96 -4.59
C SER A 82 -0.64 14.05 -5.49
N GLY A 83 0.53 14.14 -4.84
CA GLY A 83 1.81 14.20 -5.54
C GLY A 83 2.23 12.85 -6.12
N PRO A 84 3.28 12.81 -6.96
CA PRO A 84 3.81 11.57 -7.50
C PRO A 84 4.34 10.64 -6.40
N LEU A 85 4.23 9.33 -6.60
CA LEU A 85 4.87 8.33 -5.75
C LEU A 85 6.30 8.06 -6.24
N SER A 86 7.29 8.56 -5.52
CA SER A 86 8.69 8.18 -5.71
C SER A 86 8.96 6.76 -5.16
N PRO A 87 10.05 6.09 -5.58
CA PRO A 87 10.50 4.89 -4.89
C PRO A 87 10.64 5.12 -3.38
N ALA A 88 10.34 4.09 -2.58
CA ALA A 88 10.32 4.18 -1.12
C ALA A 88 9.38 5.27 -0.54
N SER A 89 8.30 5.59 -1.26
CA SER A 89 7.13 6.31 -0.73
C SER A 89 5.89 5.39 -0.72
N GLY A 90 4.81 5.85 -0.10
CA GLY A 90 3.57 5.11 -0.04
C GLY A 90 2.38 5.99 0.34
N PHE A 91 1.24 5.34 0.55
CA PHE A 91 0.03 5.99 1.01
C PHE A 91 -0.82 4.99 1.79
N GLN A 92 -1.72 5.53 2.60
CA GLN A 92 -2.74 4.79 3.33
C GLN A 92 -4.11 5.19 2.79
N LEU A 93 -4.94 4.19 2.53
CA LEU A 93 -6.36 4.35 2.29
C LEU A 93 -7.11 3.74 3.48
N THR A 94 -8.10 4.47 4.00
CA THR A 94 -8.92 4.02 5.14
C THR A 94 -10.38 3.97 4.70
N TRP A 95 -11.06 2.86 5.00
CA TRP A 95 -12.49 2.71 4.77
C TRP A 95 -13.23 2.50 6.09
N ALA A 96 -14.47 2.98 6.16
CA ALA A 96 -15.39 2.72 7.28
C ALA A 96 -16.28 1.50 6.96
N VAL A 97 -15.66 0.37 6.60
CA VAL A 97 -16.33 -0.87 6.21
C VAL A 97 -15.73 -2.06 6.96
N GLU A 98 -16.51 -3.12 7.14
CA GLU A 98 -16.07 -4.34 7.84
C GLU A 98 -15.56 -5.44 6.90
N ASP A 99 -15.78 -5.30 5.59
CA ASP A 99 -15.44 -6.31 4.59
C ASP A 99 -14.69 -5.69 3.39
N TRP A 100 -13.56 -6.29 3.01
CA TRP A 100 -12.74 -5.81 1.90
C TRP A 100 -13.43 -5.87 0.53
N LEU A 101 -14.49 -6.66 0.40
CA LEU A 101 -15.35 -6.63 -0.79
C LEU A 101 -16.00 -5.26 -1.00
N LEU A 102 -16.27 -4.52 0.08
CA LEU A 102 -16.88 -3.19 0.01
C LEU A 102 -15.89 -2.10 -0.35
N ALA A 103 -14.57 -2.32 -0.21
CA ALA A 103 -13.55 -1.35 -0.57
C ALA A 103 -13.55 -0.98 -2.08
N GLY A 104 -14.24 -1.76 -2.91
CA GLY A 104 -14.43 -1.50 -4.34
C GLY A 104 -15.70 -0.81 -4.76
N VAL A 105 -16.63 -0.70 -3.83
CA VAL A 105 -17.90 -0.03 -4.02
C VAL A 105 -17.86 1.31 -3.29
N GLU A 106 -17.32 1.32 -2.07
CA GLU A 106 -17.21 2.48 -1.21
C GLU A 106 -15.88 3.22 -1.42
N ALA A 107 -15.95 4.55 -1.46
CA ALA A 107 -14.76 5.38 -1.43
C ALA A 107 -14.09 5.33 -0.05
N PRO A 108 -12.75 5.43 0.03
CA PRO A 108 -12.07 5.57 1.31
C PRO A 108 -12.50 6.87 2.00
N CYS A 109 -12.74 6.81 3.31
CA CYS A 109 -13.07 7.99 4.12
C CYS A 109 -11.84 8.83 4.46
N ALA A 110 -10.62 8.28 4.30
CA ALA A 110 -9.38 9.04 4.44
C ALA A 110 -8.28 8.49 3.51
N VAL A 111 -7.44 9.42 3.03
CA VAL A 111 -6.23 9.14 2.24
C VAL A 111 -5.07 9.91 2.87
N HIS A 112 -3.95 9.23 3.13
CA HIS A 112 -2.76 9.85 3.68
C HIS A 112 -1.52 9.38 2.90
N GLN A 113 -0.91 10.27 2.11
CA GLN A 113 0.34 10.00 1.41
C GLN A 113 1.51 10.27 2.34
N PHE A 114 2.51 9.38 2.32
CA PHE A 114 3.75 9.56 3.06
C PHE A 114 4.93 9.25 2.16
N SER A 115 5.96 10.08 2.23
CA SER A 115 7.25 9.84 1.62
C SER A 115 8.31 9.72 2.70
N ASP A 116 9.39 9.02 2.40
CA ASP A 116 10.61 9.24 3.15
C ASP A 116 11.01 10.69 2.86
N SER A 117 10.85 11.57 3.86
CA SER A 117 11.42 12.91 3.83
C SER A 117 12.92 12.72 3.99
N GLY A 118 13.58 12.22 2.94
CA GLY A 118 15.00 12.37 2.79
C GLY A 118 15.24 13.87 2.91
N GLY A 119 15.78 14.30 4.04
CA GLY A 119 16.31 15.64 4.17
C GLY A 119 17.34 15.75 3.05
N SER A 120 16.98 16.44 1.97
CA SER A 120 17.97 17.01 1.07
C SER A 120 18.69 18.09 1.86
N THR A 121 19.61 17.68 2.72
CA THR A 121 20.79 18.49 2.99
C THR A 121 21.72 18.29 1.80
N PHE A 122 21.58 19.16 0.80
CA PHE A 122 22.70 19.60 -0.01
C PHE A 122 23.16 20.95 0.53
#